data_AF-A0A239F6A3-F1
#
_entry.id   AF-A0A239F6A3-F1
#
_cell.length_a   1.000
_cell.length_b   1.000
_cell.length_c   1.000
_cell.angle_alpha   90.00
_cell.angle_beta   90.00
_cell.angle_gamma   90.00
#
_symmetry.space_group_name_H-M   'P 1'
#
loop_
_entity.id
_entity.type
_entity.pdbx_description
1 polymer ?
#
loop_
_entity_poly.entity_id
_entity_poly.type
_entity_poly.pdbx_seq_one_letter_code
_entity_poly.pdbx_strand_id
1 'polypeptide(L)' 'MAPEQKLRIFEKINKYSLDIICTLDRQGCFSYLSDACQGILGYSSEELTGKSYARYL' A
#
# COMPACT_ATOMS: atom_id res chain seq x y z
N MET A 1 15.91 17.19 -9.13
CA MET A 1 16.13 16.13 -8.11
C MET A 1 16.62 14.88 -8.81
N ALA A 2 17.66 14.22 -8.29
CA ALA A 2 18.16 12.97 -8.86
C ALA A 2 17.13 11.83 -8.63
N PRO A 3 16.97 10.87 -9.56
CA PRO A 3 16.00 9.77 -9.48
C PRO A 3 16.05 9.00 -8.14
N GLU A 4 17.25 8.85 -7.59
CA GLU A 4 17.54 8.09 -6.38
C GLU A 4 17.02 8.75 -5.09
N GLN A 5 16.81 10.07 -5.11
CA GLN A 5 16.22 10.77 -3.97
C GLN A 5 14.70 10.54 -3.91
N LYS A 6 14.03 10.40 -5.05
CA LYS A 6 12.59 10.13 -5.11
C LYS A 6 12.25 8.75 -4.55
N LEU A 7 13.03 7.73 -4.90
CA LEU A 7 12.80 6.37 -4.41
C LEU A 7 12.93 6.30 -2.88
N ARG A 8 14.00 6.91 -2.31
CA ARG A 8 14.20 6.97 -0.86
C ARG A 8 13.08 7.69 -0.10
N ILE A 9 12.52 8.75 -0.67
CA ILE A 9 11.39 9.46 -0.07
C ILE A 9 10.14 8.60 -0.12
N PHE A 10 9.88 7.95 -1.26
CA PHE A 10 8.74 7.04 -1.42
C PHE A 10 8.79 5.88 -0.42
N GLU A 11 9.95 5.22 -0.26
CA GLU A 11 10.17 4.15 0.72
C GLU A 11 9.89 4.61 2.15
N LYS A 12 10.34 5.82 2.52
CA LYS A 12 10.07 6.38 3.86
C LYS A 12 8.58 6.65 4.07
N ILE A 13 7.91 7.27 3.10
CA ILE A 13 6.47 7.55 3.21
C ILE A 13 5.72 6.22 3.31
N ASN A 14 6.06 5.24 2.49
CA ASN A 14 5.41 3.94 2.53
C ASN A 14 5.54 3.24 3.90
N LYS A 15 6.74 3.28 4.49
CA LYS A 15 7.05 2.57 5.73
C LYS A 15 6.53 3.26 6.99
N TYR A 16 6.49 4.59 6.98
CA TYR A 16 6.18 5.39 8.18
C TYR A 16 4.85 6.15 8.10
N SER A 17 4.15 6.09 6.97
CA SER A 17 2.78 6.62 6.88
C SER A 17 1.87 5.88 7.84
N LEU A 18 1.07 6.64 8.59
CA LEU A 18 0.00 6.09 9.40
C LEU A 18 -1.19 5.66 8.54
N ASP A 19 -1.41 6.34 7.41
CA ASP A 19 -2.48 5.99 6.47
C ASP A 19 -2.06 4.86 5.53
N ILE A 20 -3.05 4.06 5.11
CA ILE A 20 -2.86 3.04 4.08
C ILE A 20 -2.63 3.74 2.74
N ILE A 21 -1.48 3.46 2.13
CA ILE A 21 -1.19 3.85 0.75
C ILE A 21 -1.34 2.59 -0.09
N CYS A 22 -2.26 2.61 -1.05
CA CYS A 22 -2.47 1.48 -1.95
C CYS A 22 -2.59 1.92 -3.40
N THR A 23 -2.35 0.98 -4.31
CA THR A 23 -2.75 1.09 -5.71
C THR A 23 -3.71 -0.03 -6.05
N LEU A 24 -4.60 0.26 -6.98
CA LEU A 24 -5.58 -0.69 -7.48
C LEU A 24 -5.32 -0.99 -8.94
N ASP A 25 -5.56 -2.24 -9.35
CA ASP A 25 -5.67 -2.59 -10.75
C ASP A 25 -6.99 -2.10 -11.36
N ARG A 26 -7.19 -2.39 -12.65
CA ARG A 26 -8.40 -1.98 -13.38
C ARG A 26 -9.68 -2.69 -12.90
N GLN A 27 -9.56 -3.76 -12.12
CA GLN A 27 -10.68 -4.50 -11.55
C GLN A 27 -11.00 -4.03 -10.12
N GLY A 28 -10.22 -3.09 -9.57
CA GLY A 28 -10.35 -2.65 -8.19
C GLY A 28 -9.76 -3.66 -7.21
N CYS A 29 -8.81 -4.49 -7.63
CA CYS A 29 -8.05 -5.32 -6.72
C CYS A 29 -6.76 -4.62 -6.31
N PHE A 30 -6.33 -4.82 -5.07
CA PHE A 30 -5.07 -4.24 -4.58
C PHE A 30 -3.88 -4.76 -5.39
N SER A 31 -3.17 -3.86 -6.07
CA SER A 31 -1.91 -4.16 -6.75
C SER A 31 -0.69 -3.84 -5.89
N TYR A 32 -0.88 -3.01 -4.87
CA TYR A 32 0.13 -2.67 -3.86
C TYR A 32 -0.54 -2.09 -2.62
N LEU A 33 0.02 -2.35 -1.44
CA LEU A 33 -0.39 -1.79 -0.15
C LEU A 33 0.85 -1.48 0.69
N SER A 34 0.78 -0.41 1.49
CA SER A 34 1.76 -0.10 2.53
C SER A 34 1.60 -1.01 3.75
N ASP A 35 2.65 -1.13 4.55
CA ASP A 35 2.67 -1.95 5.78
C ASP A 35 1.64 -1.48 6.82
N ALA A 36 1.16 -0.24 6.71
CA ALA A 36 0.09 0.31 7.56
C ALA A 36 -1.22 -0.51 7.48
N CYS A 37 -1.44 -1.27 6.39
CA CYS A 37 -2.63 -2.11 6.25
C CYS A 37 -2.75 -3.16 7.36
N GLN A 38 -1.64 -3.68 7.89
CA GLN A 38 -1.67 -4.64 8.99
C GLN A 38 -2.18 -4.00 10.29
N GLY A 39 -1.79 -2.75 10.57
CA GLY A 39 -2.25 -2.03 11.75
C GLY A 39 -3.70 -1.55 11.66
N ILE A 40 -4.15 -1.17 10.45
CA ILE A 40 -5.48 -0.57 10.25
C ILE A 40 -6.55 -1.63 9.91
N LEU A 41 -6.26 -2.54 8.98
CA LEU A 41 -7.22 -3.55 8.51
C LEU A 41 -7.02 -4.91 9.19
N GLY A 42 -5.85 -5.16 9.79
CA GLY A 42 -5.53 -6.43 10.45
C GLY A 42 -5.00 -7.52 9.52
N TYR A 43 -4.73 -7.21 8.25
CA TYR A 43 -4.23 -8.15 7.24
C TYR A 43 -2.89 -7.66 6.68
N SER A 44 -2.00 -8.60 6.31
CA SER A 44 -0.75 -8.25 5.66
C SER A 44 -0.98 -7.80 4.21
N SER A 45 0.00 -7.08 3.64
CA SER A 45 -0.05 -6.65 2.25
C SER A 45 -0.09 -7.86 1.29
N GLU A 46 0.57 -8.95 1.63
CA GLU A 46 0.56 -10.21 0.86
C GLU A 46 -0.82 -10.87 0.86
N GLU A 47 -1.53 -10.86 1.99
CA GLU A 47 -2.88 -11.45 2.08
C GLU A 47 -3.91 -10.67 1.26
N LEU A 48 -3.74 -9.35 1.21
CA LEU A 48 -4.65 -8.43 0.53
C LEU A 48 -4.30 -8.25 -0.96
N THR A 49 -3.07 -8.53 -1.39
CA THR A 49 -2.67 -8.39 -2.80
C THR A 49 -3.56 -9.26 -3.70
N GLY A 50 -4.11 -8.65 -4.75
CA GLY A 50 -5.07 -9.26 -5.67
C GLY A 50 -6.50 -9.41 -5.14
N LYS A 51 -6.80 -8.93 -3.92
CA LYS A 51 -8.17 -8.90 -3.38
C LYS A 51 -8.86 -7.59 -3.73
N SER A 52 -10.18 -7.66 -3.93
CA SER A 52 -11.00 -6.48 -4.19
C SER A 52 -11.06 -5.58 -2.96
N TYR A 53 -10.81 -4.28 -3.13
CA TYR A 53 -10.81 -3.31 -2.03
C TYR A 53 -12.18 -3.23 -1.34
N ALA A 54 -13.27 -3.40 -2.10
CA ALA A 54 -14.65 -3.28 -1.63
C ALA A 54 -15.07 -4.30 -0.57
N ARG A 55 -14.21 -5.29 -0.26
CA ARG A 55 -14.45 -6.25 0.84
C ARG A 55 -13.84 -5.81 2.17
N TYR A 56 -12.95 -4.84 2.15
CA TYR A 56 -12.11 -4.44 3.30
C TYR A 56 -12.25 -2.96 3.65
N LEU A 57 -12.69 -2.13 2.69
CA LEU A 57 -12.99 -0.71 2.82
C LEU A 57 -14.46 -0.47 2.47
#